data_AF-J0CRS4-F1
#
_entry.id   AF-J0CRS4-F1
#
_cell.length_a   1.000
_cell.length_b   1.000
_cell.length_c   1.000
_cell.angle_alpha   90.00
_cell.angle_beta   90.00
_cell.angle_gamma   90.00
#
_symmetry.space_group_name_H-M   'P 1'
#
loop_
_entity.id
_entity.type
_entity.pdbx_description
1 polymer ?
#
loop_
_entity_poly.entity_id
_entity_poly.type
_entity_poly.pdbx_seq_one_letter_code
_entity_poly.pdbx_strand_id
1 'polypeptide(L)'
;PPFWARLPTDTAPTYTPVYTNPGHLALGSNARCRCGGAPDQSKPRRVIPCTIYSSLCAFESTIEIQPCSKCHPASRQYVGPDVRQFGLFNFNNRRLFTHELLDGFTNSMTATETPFNSYHTIMVRKYEGFSPVAFVSNRRLRTAWFSFSRIQQLADSFMCEVCGPEPLIVIFDGVTAGFDVKHATESLRPPTLPSEASIKRVNV
;
A
#
# COMPACT_ATOMS: atom_id res chain seq x y z
N PRO A 1 10.25 -0.20 4.78
CA PRO A 1 10.35 -1.67 4.62
C PRO A 1 10.23 -2.39 5.98
N PRO A 2 9.68 -3.61 6.00
CA PRO A 2 9.80 -4.54 7.13
C PRO A 2 11.26 -4.73 7.54
N PHE A 3 11.52 -5.05 8.82
CA PHE A 3 12.90 -5.16 9.34
C PHE A 3 13.75 -6.19 8.58
N TRP A 4 13.19 -7.35 8.26
CA TRP A 4 13.90 -8.42 7.53
C TRP A 4 14.29 -8.06 6.10
N ALA A 5 13.62 -7.06 5.51
CA ALA A 5 13.84 -6.62 4.13
C ALA A 5 14.79 -5.40 4.04
N ARG A 6 15.39 -4.98 5.16
CA ARG A 6 16.30 -3.83 5.22
C ARG A 6 17.74 -4.25 4.96
N LEU A 7 18.46 -3.46 4.19
CA LEU A 7 19.92 -3.54 4.11
C LEU A 7 20.55 -2.94 5.39
N PRO A 8 21.79 -3.33 5.75
CA PRO A 8 22.51 -2.73 6.89
C PRO A 8 22.67 -1.21 6.79
N THR A 9 22.63 -0.67 5.57
CA THR A 9 22.73 0.77 5.26
C THR A 9 21.40 1.50 5.33
N ASP A 10 20.27 0.80 5.44
CA ASP A 10 18.95 1.43 5.40
C ASP A 10 18.64 2.19 6.68
N THR A 11 18.51 3.51 6.58
CA THR A 11 18.02 4.36 7.66
C THR A 11 16.48 4.43 7.64
N ALA A 12 15.82 3.32 7.97
CA ALA A 12 14.36 3.25 8.03
C ALA A 12 13.86 3.20 9.49
N PRO A 13 12.85 4.01 9.87
CA PRO A 13 12.25 3.95 11.20
C PRO A 13 11.55 2.61 11.45
N THR A 14 11.62 2.13 12.69
CA THR A 14 10.80 1.02 13.20
C THR A 14 9.66 1.60 14.04
N TYR A 15 8.46 1.05 13.88
CA TYR A 15 7.28 1.56 14.55
C TYR A 15 6.69 0.49 15.46
N THR A 16 6.19 0.92 16.62
CA THR A 16 5.46 0.05 17.53
C THR A 16 4.17 -0.41 16.86
N PRO A 17 3.85 -1.72 16.89
CA PRO A 17 2.58 -2.18 16.35
C PRO A 17 1.39 -1.56 17.10
N VAL A 18 0.32 -1.28 16.36
CA VAL A 18 -0.88 -0.63 16.90
C VAL A 18 -1.81 -1.70 17.44
N TYR A 19 -1.73 -1.94 18.74
CA TYR A 19 -2.59 -2.92 19.43
C TYR A 19 -3.90 -2.34 19.94
N THR A 20 -3.96 -1.02 20.12
CA THR A 20 -5.12 -0.30 20.65
C THR A 20 -5.45 0.90 19.77
N ASN A 21 -6.69 1.38 19.86
CA ASN A 21 -7.11 2.58 19.17
C ASN A 21 -6.22 3.77 19.59
N PRO A 22 -5.51 4.44 18.67
CA PRO A 22 -4.65 5.59 18.99
C PRO A 22 -5.44 6.85 19.35
N GLY A 23 -6.77 6.82 19.25
CA GLY A 23 -7.61 7.98 19.52
C GLY A 23 -7.44 9.07 18.47
N HIS A 24 -7.72 10.31 18.85
CA HIS A 24 -7.78 11.45 17.95
C HIS A 24 -6.44 11.76 17.27
N LEU A 25 -6.46 11.86 15.93
CA LEU A 25 -5.29 12.11 15.10
C LEU A 25 -5.21 13.60 14.70
N ALA A 26 -4.45 14.37 15.47
CA ALA A 26 -4.29 15.81 15.28
C ALA A 26 -3.44 16.18 14.05
N LEU A 27 -3.68 17.36 13.47
CA LEU A 27 -2.95 17.89 12.32
C LEU A 27 -1.56 18.36 12.78
N GLY A 28 -0.53 17.55 12.51
CA GLY A 28 0.86 17.87 12.85
C GLY A 28 1.55 18.80 11.84
N SER A 29 2.78 19.22 12.16
CA SER A 29 3.65 20.04 11.28
C SER A 29 4.02 19.35 9.95
N ASN A 30 4.08 18.03 9.96
CA ASN A 30 4.34 17.19 8.78
C ASN A 30 3.08 16.88 7.97
N ALA A 31 1.92 17.44 8.33
CA ALA A 31 0.70 17.22 7.58
C ALA A 31 0.84 17.71 6.13
N ARG A 32 0.38 16.94 5.17
CA ARG A 32 0.48 17.27 3.74
C ARG A 32 -0.80 16.89 3.01
N CYS A 33 -1.12 17.65 1.98
CA CYS A 33 -2.05 17.23 0.94
C CYS A 33 -1.34 16.32 -0.05
N ARG A 34 -2.10 15.52 -0.81
CA ARG A 34 -1.58 14.70 -1.93
C ARG A 34 -0.75 15.51 -2.94
N CYS A 35 -1.03 16.81 -3.12
CA CYS A 35 -0.25 17.69 -4.00
C CYS A 35 1.06 18.22 -3.37
N GLY A 36 1.39 17.83 -2.14
CA GLY A 36 2.52 18.37 -1.37
C GLY A 36 2.23 19.71 -0.68
N GLY A 37 1.00 20.22 -0.74
CA GLY A 37 0.60 21.42 0.00
C GLY A 37 0.67 21.22 1.52
N ALA A 38 1.26 22.19 2.23
CA ALA A 38 1.31 22.23 3.68
C ALA A 38 0.01 22.82 4.28
N PRO A 39 -0.20 22.70 5.61
CA PRO A 39 -1.30 23.38 6.28
C PRO A 39 -1.16 24.90 6.16
N ASP A 40 -2.30 25.56 6.04
CA ASP A 40 -2.43 27.00 5.94
C ASP A 40 -3.13 27.50 7.21
N GLN A 41 -2.42 28.25 8.06
CA GLN A 41 -2.98 28.69 9.35
C GLN A 41 -4.24 29.55 9.22
N SER A 42 -4.48 30.16 8.05
CA SER A 42 -5.68 30.97 7.79
C SER A 42 -6.95 30.14 7.58
N LYS A 43 -6.83 28.83 7.29
CA LYS A 43 -7.96 27.98 6.97
C LYS A 43 -8.50 27.21 8.18
N PRO A 44 -9.81 26.98 8.27
CA PRO A 44 -10.39 26.23 9.38
C PRO A 44 -9.94 24.77 9.33
N ARG A 45 -9.59 24.24 10.50
CA ARG A 45 -9.43 22.80 10.71
C ARG A 45 -10.80 22.16 10.89
N ARG A 46 -10.94 20.92 10.44
CA ARG A 46 -12.15 20.12 10.59
C ARG A 46 -11.79 18.77 11.16
N VAL A 47 -12.56 18.30 12.14
CA VAL A 47 -12.48 16.93 12.61
C VAL A 47 -13.45 16.09 11.80
N ILE A 48 -12.98 14.97 11.26
CA ILE A 48 -13.82 13.99 10.56
C ILE A 48 -13.61 12.59 11.14
N PRO A 49 -14.62 11.70 11.05
CA PRO A 49 -14.44 10.30 11.40
C PRO A 49 -13.54 9.59 10.39
N CYS A 50 -12.74 8.64 10.88
CA CYS A 50 -11.89 7.78 10.08
C CYS A 50 -11.83 6.36 10.64
N THR A 51 -11.55 5.38 9.78
CA THR A 51 -11.35 3.97 10.17
C THR A 51 -9.88 3.60 10.01
N ILE A 52 -9.31 2.98 11.03
CA ILE A 52 -7.94 2.47 11.05
C ILE A 52 -7.99 0.95 10.93
N TYR A 53 -7.46 0.39 9.84
CA TYR A 53 -7.45 -1.05 9.60
C TYR A 53 -6.13 -1.68 10.07
N SER A 54 -6.22 -2.68 10.96
CA SER A 54 -5.09 -3.54 11.39
C SER A 54 -5.25 -4.98 10.88
N SER A 55 -4.32 -5.88 11.18
CA SER A 55 -4.47 -7.29 10.81
C SER A 55 -5.50 -8.08 11.63
N LEU A 56 -5.91 -7.54 12.79
CA LEU A 56 -6.87 -8.20 13.70
C LEU A 56 -8.25 -7.57 13.65
N CYS A 57 -8.32 -6.23 13.74
CA CYS A 57 -9.57 -5.50 13.74
C CYS A 57 -9.43 -4.10 13.13
N ALA A 58 -10.56 -3.42 12.96
CA ALA A 58 -10.59 -2.01 12.63
C ALA A 58 -10.98 -1.16 13.86
N PHE A 59 -10.33 -0.01 14.00
CA PHE A 59 -10.65 1.00 15.01
C PHE A 59 -11.37 2.17 14.37
N GLU A 60 -12.47 2.61 14.97
CA GLU A 60 -13.10 3.87 14.64
C GLU A 60 -12.43 5.01 15.41
N SER A 61 -12.02 6.06 14.71
CA SER A 61 -11.35 7.21 15.31
C SER A 61 -11.74 8.51 14.59
N THR A 62 -11.09 9.60 14.96
CA THR A 62 -11.24 10.91 14.34
C THR A 62 -9.89 11.47 13.93
N ILE A 63 -9.89 12.30 12.89
CA ILE A 63 -8.69 12.90 12.31
C ILE A 63 -8.95 14.36 11.95
N GLU A 64 -7.99 15.23 12.23
CA GLU A 64 -8.03 16.62 11.80
C GLU A 64 -7.60 16.74 10.34
N ILE A 65 -8.35 17.52 9.58
CA ILE A 65 -8.05 17.85 8.19
C ILE A 65 -8.23 19.35 7.95
N GLN A 66 -7.62 19.83 6.87
CA GLN A 66 -7.78 21.21 6.42
C GLN A 66 -7.90 21.27 4.90
N PRO A 67 -8.78 22.11 4.32
CA PRO A 67 -8.84 22.28 2.87
C PRO A 67 -7.50 22.74 2.30
N CYS A 68 -7.00 22.08 1.27
CA CYS A 68 -5.70 22.43 0.69
C CYS A 68 -5.74 23.82 0.01
N SER A 69 -4.70 24.64 0.21
CA SER A 69 -4.56 25.96 -0.47
C SER A 69 -3.97 25.91 -1.86
N LYS A 70 -3.29 24.83 -2.24
CA LYS A 70 -2.74 24.66 -3.58
C LYS A 70 -3.71 24.00 -4.56
N CYS A 71 -4.60 23.15 -4.06
CA CYS A 71 -5.54 22.43 -4.93
C CYS A 71 -6.76 23.30 -5.23
N HIS A 72 -7.27 23.20 -6.46
CA HIS A 72 -8.51 23.85 -6.84
C HIS A 72 -9.67 23.40 -5.91
N PRO A 73 -10.55 24.30 -5.41
CA PRO A 73 -11.61 23.94 -4.47
C PRO A 73 -12.52 22.78 -4.93
N ALA A 74 -12.79 22.70 -6.23
CA ALA A 74 -13.59 21.61 -6.82
C ALA A 74 -12.96 20.22 -6.67
N SER A 75 -11.63 20.12 -6.50
CA SER A 75 -10.93 18.85 -6.30
C SER A 75 -11.18 18.22 -4.93
N ARG A 76 -11.73 18.99 -3.98
CA ARG A 76 -12.04 18.58 -2.59
C ARG A 76 -10.87 17.86 -1.92
N GLN A 77 -9.65 18.32 -2.17
CA GLN A 77 -8.43 17.79 -1.57
C GLN A 77 -8.18 18.42 -0.20
N TYR A 78 -7.72 17.60 0.73
CA TYR A 78 -7.47 18.00 2.11
C TYR A 78 -6.05 17.66 2.52
N VAL A 79 -5.44 18.58 3.27
CA VAL A 79 -4.24 18.33 4.06
C VAL A 79 -4.65 17.48 5.26
N GLY A 80 -3.96 16.36 5.47
CA GLY A 80 -4.15 15.51 6.63
C GLY A 80 -2.81 15.15 7.27
N PRO A 81 -2.82 14.63 8.51
CA PRO A 81 -1.61 14.30 9.23
C PRO A 81 -0.90 13.09 8.62
N ASP A 82 0.42 13.08 8.75
CA ASP A 82 1.30 12.01 8.27
C ASP A 82 1.14 10.72 9.08
N VAL A 83 0.87 10.84 10.39
CA VAL A 83 0.57 9.75 11.36
C VAL A 83 1.56 8.58 11.40
N ARG A 84 2.69 8.66 10.69
CA ARG A 84 3.72 7.63 10.66
C ARG A 84 4.23 7.26 12.05
N GLN A 85 4.28 8.23 12.97
CA GLN A 85 4.76 8.03 14.35
C GLN A 85 3.89 7.05 15.14
N PHE A 86 2.64 6.85 14.71
CA PHE A 86 1.73 5.88 15.29
C PHE A 86 1.81 4.52 14.57
N GLY A 87 2.76 4.30 13.66
CA GLY A 87 2.79 3.10 12.81
C GLY A 87 1.61 3.03 11.85
N LEU A 88 1.09 4.18 11.42
CA LEU A 88 -0.06 4.30 10.52
C LEU A 88 0.32 4.93 9.19
N PHE A 89 -0.33 4.43 8.15
CA PHE A 89 -0.33 4.98 6.81
C PHE A 89 -1.69 5.66 6.53
N ASN A 90 -1.66 6.98 6.32
CA ASN A 90 -2.83 7.74 5.94
C ASN A 90 -3.11 7.63 4.43
N PHE A 91 -4.06 6.76 4.05
CA PHE A 91 -4.38 6.54 2.64
C PHE A 91 -5.22 7.66 2.02
N ASN A 92 -6.22 8.20 2.74
CA ASN A 92 -7.11 9.26 2.21
C ASN A 92 -7.87 10.09 3.27
N ASN A 93 -7.32 10.23 4.47
CA ASN A 93 -7.92 10.90 5.63
C ASN A 93 -9.22 10.28 6.17
N ARG A 94 -9.79 9.26 5.52
CA ARG A 94 -10.95 8.52 6.02
C ARG A 94 -10.63 7.07 6.34
N ARG A 95 -9.63 6.53 5.64
CA ARG A 95 -9.15 5.17 5.82
C ARG A 95 -7.65 5.24 6.05
N LEU A 96 -7.24 4.66 7.16
CA LEU A 96 -5.86 4.52 7.55
C LEU A 96 -5.55 3.04 7.67
N PHE A 97 -4.31 2.67 7.41
CA PHE A 97 -3.86 1.29 7.51
C PHE A 97 -2.67 1.26 8.43
N THR A 98 -2.62 0.30 9.34
CA THR A 98 -1.39 0.06 10.11
C THR A 98 -0.27 -0.39 9.17
N HIS A 99 0.96 -0.01 9.48
CA HIS A 99 2.13 -0.54 8.77
C HIS A 99 2.19 -2.06 8.91
N GLU A 100 1.87 -2.58 10.09
CA GLU A 100 1.78 -4.02 10.38
C GLU A 100 0.87 -4.76 9.39
N LEU A 101 -0.33 -4.27 9.10
CA LEU A 101 -1.24 -4.90 8.14
C LEU A 101 -0.67 -4.95 6.72
N LEU A 102 0.00 -3.86 6.30
CA LEU A 102 0.53 -3.74 4.94
C LEU A 102 1.83 -4.51 4.77
N ASP A 103 2.71 -4.44 5.76
CA ASP A 103 3.92 -5.26 5.85
C ASP A 103 3.56 -6.74 5.98
N GLY A 104 2.44 -7.08 6.64
CA GLY A 104 1.90 -8.43 6.70
C GLY A 104 1.62 -9.02 5.31
N PHE A 105 1.08 -8.23 4.39
CA PHE A 105 0.92 -8.67 3.00
C PHE A 105 2.27 -8.84 2.32
N THR A 106 3.19 -7.88 2.48
CA THR A 106 4.56 -7.98 1.96
C THR A 106 5.21 -9.29 2.40
N ASN A 107 5.11 -9.64 3.69
CA ASN A 107 5.64 -10.88 4.24
C ASN A 107 5.01 -12.12 3.59
N SER A 108 3.67 -12.15 3.46
CA SER A 108 2.97 -13.30 2.87
C SER A 108 3.32 -13.48 1.39
N MET A 109 3.38 -12.39 0.62
CA MET A 109 3.69 -12.47 -0.81
C MET A 109 5.15 -12.89 -1.05
N THR A 110 6.10 -12.45 -0.22
CA THR A 110 7.52 -12.78 -0.41
C THR A 110 7.90 -14.15 0.13
N ALA A 111 7.21 -14.63 1.17
CA ALA A 111 7.52 -15.93 1.77
C ALA A 111 6.77 -17.10 1.12
N THR A 112 5.56 -16.86 0.57
CA THR A 112 4.65 -17.93 0.12
C THR A 112 3.91 -17.61 -1.17
N GLU A 113 4.35 -16.59 -1.92
CA GLU A 113 3.71 -16.14 -3.17
C GLU A 113 2.20 -15.86 -3.01
N THR A 114 1.78 -15.47 -1.80
CA THR A 114 0.37 -15.25 -1.49
C THR A 114 -0.20 -14.10 -2.33
N PRO A 115 -1.22 -14.32 -3.18
CA PRO A 115 -1.83 -13.26 -3.96
C PRO A 115 -2.76 -12.38 -3.09
N PHE A 116 -3.04 -11.16 -3.56
CA PHE A 116 -3.95 -10.23 -2.87
C PHE A 116 -5.32 -10.84 -2.52
N ASN A 117 -5.88 -11.67 -3.41
CA ASN A 117 -7.17 -12.33 -3.18
C ASN A 117 -7.13 -13.26 -1.96
N SER A 118 -6.12 -14.14 -1.89
CA SER A 118 -5.96 -15.06 -0.76
C SER A 118 -5.71 -14.30 0.53
N TYR A 119 -4.81 -13.31 0.54
CA TYR A 119 -4.55 -12.50 1.73
C TYR A 119 -5.80 -11.73 2.18
N HIS A 120 -6.54 -11.14 1.25
CA HIS A 120 -7.80 -10.45 1.53
C HIS A 120 -8.84 -11.39 2.14
N THR A 121 -9.02 -12.59 1.60
CA THR A 121 -9.92 -13.61 2.16
C THR A 121 -9.53 -14.00 3.59
N ILE A 122 -8.22 -14.16 3.86
CA ILE A 122 -7.73 -14.45 5.21
C ILE A 122 -8.09 -13.30 6.16
N MET A 123 -7.87 -12.04 5.75
CA MET A 123 -8.20 -10.88 6.58
C MET A 123 -9.71 -10.74 6.83
N VAL A 124 -10.56 -10.97 5.82
CA VAL A 124 -12.02 -10.97 5.99
C VAL A 124 -12.44 -11.99 7.05
N ARG A 125 -11.95 -13.24 6.94
CA ARG A 125 -12.24 -14.31 7.91
C ARG A 125 -11.74 -13.99 9.32
N LYS A 126 -10.58 -13.34 9.45
CA LYS A 126 -10.11 -12.85 10.75
C LYS A 126 -11.07 -11.80 11.32
N TYR A 127 -11.51 -10.86 10.49
CA TYR A 127 -12.36 -9.76 10.93
C TYR A 127 -13.75 -10.21 11.40
N GLU A 128 -14.30 -11.29 10.83
CA GLU A 128 -15.59 -11.86 11.24
C GLU A 128 -15.64 -12.23 12.73
N GLY A 129 -14.51 -12.62 13.32
CA GLY A 129 -14.44 -13.02 14.74
C GLY A 129 -14.09 -11.89 15.71
N PHE A 130 -13.47 -10.80 15.25
CA PHE A 130 -12.78 -9.86 16.15
C PHE A 130 -13.07 -8.38 15.89
N SER A 131 -13.64 -8.02 14.73
CA SER A 131 -13.76 -6.61 14.32
C SER A 131 -15.21 -6.12 14.32
N PRO A 132 -15.51 -4.95 14.93
CA PRO A 132 -16.83 -4.34 14.84
C PRO A 132 -17.14 -3.78 13.44
N VAL A 133 -16.12 -3.59 12.61
CA VAL A 133 -16.23 -3.04 11.24
C VAL A 133 -15.71 -4.06 10.25
N ALA A 134 -16.42 -4.24 9.14
CA ALA A 134 -15.99 -5.14 8.07
C ALA A 134 -14.66 -4.71 7.45
N PHE A 135 -13.86 -5.70 7.01
CA PHE A 135 -12.59 -5.42 6.35
C PHE A 135 -12.81 -4.68 5.01
N VAL A 136 -11.79 -3.92 4.57
CA VAL A 136 -11.88 -3.18 3.30
C VAL A 136 -12.09 -4.12 2.11
N SER A 137 -12.60 -3.59 1.00
CA SER A 137 -12.64 -4.35 -0.25
C SER A 137 -11.22 -4.64 -0.77
N ASN A 138 -11.06 -5.77 -1.47
CA ASN A 138 -9.78 -6.19 -2.06
C ASN A 138 -9.12 -5.08 -2.90
N ARG A 139 -9.89 -4.41 -3.76
CA ARG A 139 -9.42 -3.28 -4.56
C ARG A 139 -8.79 -2.18 -3.69
N ARG A 140 -9.40 -1.85 -2.55
CA ARG A 140 -8.89 -0.81 -1.64
C ARG A 140 -7.63 -1.25 -0.92
N LEU A 141 -7.59 -2.50 -0.42
CA LEU A 141 -6.38 -3.06 0.16
C LEU A 141 -5.21 -2.99 -0.82
N ARG A 142 -5.43 -3.45 -2.06
CA ARG A 142 -4.42 -3.43 -3.11
C ARG A 142 -3.92 -2.03 -3.41
N THR A 143 -4.82 -1.06 -3.61
CA THR A 143 -4.43 0.33 -3.86
C THR A 143 -3.71 0.95 -2.66
N ALA A 144 -4.11 0.63 -1.43
CA ALA A 144 -3.43 1.10 -0.23
C ALA A 144 -2.01 0.54 -0.14
N TRP A 145 -1.83 -0.76 -0.36
CA TRP A 145 -0.51 -1.39 -0.34
C TRP A 145 0.42 -0.82 -1.41
N PHE A 146 -0.03 -0.66 -2.66
CA PHE A 146 0.80 -0.02 -3.70
C PHE A 146 1.12 1.45 -3.38
N SER A 147 0.23 2.16 -2.70
CA SER A 147 0.50 3.54 -2.29
C SER A 147 1.54 3.58 -1.16
N PHE A 148 1.50 2.60 -0.27
CA PHE A 148 2.43 2.44 0.83
C PHE A 148 3.81 1.97 0.35
N SER A 149 3.90 0.98 -0.53
CA SER A 149 5.19 0.51 -1.07
C SER A 149 5.94 1.62 -1.82
N ARG A 150 5.22 2.50 -2.52
CA ARG A 150 5.81 3.67 -3.19
C ARG A 150 6.50 4.66 -2.25
N ILE A 151 6.05 4.78 -1.00
CA ILE A 151 6.70 5.65 -0.02
C ILE A 151 7.81 4.96 0.76
N GLN A 152 7.96 3.63 0.65
CA GLN A 152 8.96 2.87 1.37
C GLN A 152 10.39 2.98 0.77
N GLN A 153 10.62 3.85 -0.23
CA GLN A 153 11.92 4.07 -0.92
C GLN A 153 12.68 2.75 -1.12
N LEU A 154 12.08 1.84 -1.89
CA LEU A 154 12.70 0.56 -2.27
C LEU A 154 13.50 0.66 -3.58
N ALA A 155 13.59 1.86 -4.17
CA ALA A 155 14.68 2.17 -5.09
C ALA A 155 15.92 2.13 -4.21
N ASP A 156 16.79 1.12 -4.31
CA ASP A 156 18.00 1.27 -5.10
C ASP A 156 18.59 -0.09 -5.56
N SER A 157 17.89 -1.23 -5.38
CA SER A 157 18.54 -2.56 -5.51
C SER A 157 18.28 -3.34 -6.81
N PHE A 158 17.54 -2.78 -7.78
CA PHE A 158 17.23 -3.49 -9.04
C PHE A 158 17.50 -2.64 -10.30
N MET A 159 18.31 -1.59 -10.18
CA MET A 159 18.76 -0.86 -11.35
C MET A 159 19.72 -1.75 -12.14
N CYS A 160 19.42 -1.99 -13.41
CA CYS A 160 20.38 -2.65 -14.27
C CYS A 160 21.57 -1.71 -14.45
N GLU A 161 22.78 -2.16 -14.13
CA GLU A 161 23.99 -1.35 -14.29
C GLU A 161 24.23 -0.92 -15.75
N VAL A 162 23.66 -1.65 -16.71
CA VAL A 162 23.78 -1.38 -18.14
C VAL A 162 22.61 -0.54 -18.68
N CYS A 163 21.38 -0.86 -18.29
CA CYS A 163 20.17 -0.25 -18.85
C CYS A 163 19.61 0.90 -18.00
N GLY A 164 20.14 1.12 -16.80
CA GLY A 164 19.63 2.11 -15.87
C GLY A 164 18.28 1.74 -15.24
N PRO A 165 17.52 2.72 -14.73
CA PRO A 165 16.29 2.47 -13.96
C PRO A 165 15.09 2.04 -14.80
N GLU A 166 15.16 2.20 -16.13
CA GLU A 166 14.05 1.96 -17.06
C GLU A 166 14.49 1.03 -18.21
N PRO A 167 14.82 -0.25 -17.94
CA PRO A 167 15.20 -1.17 -19.01
C PRO A 167 14.02 -1.43 -19.95
N LEU A 168 14.34 -1.56 -21.25
CA LEU A 168 13.34 -1.88 -22.28
C LEU A 168 12.64 -3.23 -22.03
N ILE A 169 13.34 -4.17 -21.42
CA ILE A 169 12.86 -5.51 -21.10
C ILE A 169 13.21 -5.81 -19.64
N VAL A 170 12.20 -6.12 -18.84
CA VAL A 170 12.39 -6.61 -17.47
C VAL A 170 11.98 -8.08 -17.42
N ILE A 171 12.91 -8.95 -17.04
CA ILE A 171 12.62 -10.36 -16.78
C ILE A 171 12.43 -10.52 -15.28
N PHE A 172 11.21 -10.88 -14.88
CA PHE A 172 10.90 -11.24 -13.50
C PHE A 172 10.66 -12.76 -13.42
N ASP A 173 11.39 -13.45 -12.56
CA ASP A 173 11.10 -14.83 -12.20
C ASP A 173 9.89 -14.84 -11.24
N GLY A 174 8.77 -15.42 -11.65
CA GLY A 174 7.56 -15.53 -10.82
C GLY A 174 6.44 -14.49 -11.04
N VAL A 175 6.20 -13.99 -12.26
CA VAL A 175 5.01 -13.18 -12.55
C VAL A 175 3.97 -13.96 -13.35
N THR A 176 2.80 -14.20 -12.75
CA THR A 176 1.58 -14.55 -13.51
C THR A 176 0.83 -13.27 -13.87
N ALA A 177 1.12 -12.70 -15.05
CA ALA A 177 0.35 -11.59 -15.58
C ALA A 177 -0.87 -12.13 -16.35
N GLY A 178 -2.02 -12.19 -15.69
CA GLY A 178 -3.29 -12.49 -16.34
C GLY A 178 -3.84 -11.24 -17.02
N PHE A 179 -3.82 -11.20 -18.35
CA PHE A 179 -4.51 -10.16 -19.13
C PHE A 179 -5.88 -10.68 -19.56
N ASP A 180 -6.89 -9.80 -19.54
CA ASP A 180 -8.15 -10.07 -20.23
C ASP A 180 -7.85 -10.18 -21.73
N VAL A 181 -8.42 -11.19 -22.43
CA VAL A 181 -8.13 -11.47 -23.85
C VAL A 181 -8.30 -10.24 -24.74
N LYS A 182 -9.22 -9.33 -24.37
CA LYS A 182 -9.44 -8.06 -25.09
C LYS A 182 -8.27 -7.08 -25.04
N HIS A 183 -7.29 -7.32 -24.16
CA HIS A 183 -6.05 -6.53 -24.02
C HIS A 183 -4.82 -7.26 -24.59
N ALA A 184 -4.98 -8.47 -25.13
CA ALA A 184 -3.95 -9.11 -25.92
C ALA A 184 -3.93 -8.46 -27.32
N THR A 185 -3.02 -7.51 -27.53
CA THR A 185 -2.72 -6.96 -28.85
C THR A 185 -1.76 -7.88 -29.60
N GLU A 186 -1.60 -7.71 -30.92
CA GLU A 186 -0.60 -8.47 -31.71
C GLU A 186 0.85 -8.29 -31.21
N SER A 187 1.12 -7.18 -30.53
CA SER A 187 2.42 -6.86 -29.93
C SER A 187 2.66 -7.53 -28.59
N LEU A 188 1.62 -8.03 -27.91
CA LEU A 188 1.75 -8.68 -26.60
C LEU A 188 1.89 -10.19 -26.82
N ARG A 189 3.13 -10.68 -26.86
CA ARG A 189 3.44 -12.11 -26.97
C ARG A 189 3.97 -12.62 -25.63
N PRO A 190 3.61 -13.85 -25.22
CA PRO A 190 4.24 -14.45 -24.05
C PRO A 190 5.76 -14.50 -24.28
N PRO A 191 6.57 -14.17 -23.26
CA PRO A 191 8.03 -14.08 -23.40
C PRO A 191 8.67 -15.44 -23.74
N THR A 192 7.94 -16.54 -23.54
CA THR A 192 8.31 -17.89 -23.96
C THR A 192 7.13 -18.53 -24.70
N LEU A 193 7.38 -19.00 -25.91
CA LEU A 193 6.46 -19.87 -26.66
C LEU A 193 6.98 -21.30 -26.58
N PRO A 194 6.10 -22.31 -26.38
CA PRO A 194 6.51 -23.70 -26.48
C PRO A 194 7.11 -23.98 -27.86
N SER A 195 8.31 -24.55 -27.87
CA SER A 195 8.99 -25.09 -29.06
C SER A 195 9.02 -26.62 -28.97
N GLU A 196 9.46 -27.28 -30.04
CA GLU A 196 9.68 -28.74 -30.02
C GLU A 196 10.69 -29.19 -28.95
N ALA A 197 11.59 -28.29 -28.54
CA ALA A 197 12.55 -28.53 -27.46
C ALA A 197 11.99 -28.24 -26.05
N SER A 198 10.77 -27.74 -25.93
CA SER A 198 10.17 -27.42 -24.63
C SER A 198 9.79 -28.70 -23.88
N ILE A 199 10.20 -28.77 -22.60
CA ILE A 199 9.93 -29.91 -21.73
C ILE A 199 8.42 -30.01 -21.52
N LYS A 200 7.80 -31.09 -22.03
CA LYS A 200 6.41 -31.43 -21.76
C LYS A 200 6.33 -32.21 -20.45
N ARG A 201 5.79 -31.61 -19.39
CA ARG A 201 5.46 -32.33 -18.16
C ARG A 201 4.09 -32.98 -18.32
N VAL A 202 4.04 -34.31 -18.26
CA VAL A 202 2.84 -35.10 -18.61
C VAL A 202 1.77 -35.07 -17.50
N ASN A 203 2.09 -34.57 -16.30
CA ASN A 203 1.21 -34.62 -15.12
C ASN A 203 1.16 -33.29 -14.34
N VAL A 204 0.63 -32.23 -14.95
CA VAL A 204 0.20 -31.02 -14.22
C VAL A 204 -1.30 -30.84 -14.42
#